data_AF-A0A6M2E4F0-F1
#
_entry.id   AF-A0A6M2E4F0-F1
#
_cell.length_a   1.000
_cell.length_b   1.000
_cell.length_c   1.000
_cell.angle_alpha   90.00
_cell.angle_beta   90.00
_cell.angle_gamma   90.00
#
_symmetry.space_group_name_H-M   'P 1'
#
loop_
_entity.id
_entity.type
_entity.pdbx_description
1 polymer ?
#
loop_
_entity_poly.entity_id
_entity_poly.type
_entity_poly.pdbx_seq_one_letter_code
_entity_poly.pdbx_strand_id
1 'polypeptide(L)'
;MALPARMVRSALERLLRCTTLGRQLSTATTLRVKEIRESQEGNTTVVEGVFVESPRKGRVVEPKHSSSACPLCRLGLKNIKHTDVLILSQFMDSQGNMLPRDVTGLCAKQHRIVNTLLYQAQRTGLIYKEEHIPKERWQELNNYFGRTKLKIDFGKPHIDIMEYLKKPPQA
;
A
#
# COMPACT_ATOMS: atom_id res chain seq x y z
N MET A 1 33.76 -50.32 -33.13
CA MET A 1 33.85 -49.16 -34.04
C MET A 1 32.43 -48.74 -34.40
N ALA A 2 32.14 -47.45 -34.26
CA ALA A 2 30.97 -46.72 -34.76
C ALA A 2 29.57 -46.95 -34.12
N LEU A 3 29.19 -46.05 -33.21
CA LEU A 3 27.90 -45.32 -33.29
C LEU A 3 27.94 -44.37 -34.52
N PRO A 4 26.90 -43.60 -34.94
CA PRO A 4 25.54 -43.38 -34.38
C PRO A 4 24.42 -43.25 -35.46
N ALA A 5 23.15 -43.10 -35.04
CA ALA A 5 22.27 -42.05 -35.58
C ALA A 5 20.94 -41.96 -34.80
N ARG A 6 20.71 -40.78 -34.21
CA ARG A 6 19.41 -40.06 -34.05
C ARG A 6 18.31 -40.80 -33.24
N MET A 7 17.59 -40.18 -32.32
CA MET A 7 17.05 -38.83 -32.36
C MET A 7 16.54 -38.49 -30.96
N VAL A 8 16.78 -37.26 -30.53
CA VAL A 8 16.27 -36.63 -29.31
C VAL A 8 14.75 -36.82 -29.22
N ARG A 9 14.26 -37.54 -28.22
CA ARG A 9 12.86 -37.46 -27.78
C ARG A 9 12.83 -36.74 -26.43
N SER A 10 12.55 -35.45 -26.55
CA SER A 10 11.91 -34.56 -25.58
C SER A 10 11.66 -35.13 -24.18
N ALA A 11 12.43 -34.66 -23.21
CA ALA A 11 12.04 -34.66 -21.81
C ALA A 11 10.85 -33.71 -21.63
N LEU A 12 9.63 -34.25 -21.67
CA LEU A 12 8.39 -33.51 -21.45
C LEU A 12 7.45 -34.31 -20.54
N GLU A 13 7.99 -34.81 -19.44
CA GLU A 13 7.21 -35.38 -18.34
C GLU A 13 7.58 -34.71 -17.02
N ARG A 14 7.22 -33.43 -16.91
CA ARG A 14 6.90 -32.79 -15.62
C ARG A 14 5.58 -32.05 -15.78
N LEU A 15 4.56 -32.81 -16.15
CA LEU A 15 3.18 -32.37 -16.11
C LEU A 15 2.68 -32.44 -14.67
N LEU A 16 2.11 -31.32 -14.23
CA LEU A 16 0.97 -31.24 -13.32
C LEU A 16 1.21 -31.65 -11.86
N ARG A 17 1.89 -30.78 -11.10
CA ARG A 17 1.49 -30.51 -9.72
C ARG A 17 0.68 -29.22 -9.69
N CYS A 18 -0.55 -29.30 -10.18
CA CYS A 18 -1.55 -28.29 -9.91
C CYS A 18 -2.05 -28.57 -8.48
N THR A 19 -1.46 -27.90 -7.50
CA THR A 19 -1.99 -27.87 -6.13
C THR A 19 -3.36 -27.23 -6.21
N THR A 20 -4.40 -28.07 -6.25
CA THR A 20 -5.78 -27.75 -5.85
C THR A 20 -6.16 -26.28 -6.02
N LEU A 21 -6.45 -25.86 -7.26
CA LEU A 21 -7.32 -24.71 -7.50
C LEU A 21 -8.73 -25.11 -7.04
N GLY A 22 -8.94 -25.19 -5.73
CA GLY A 22 -10.26 -25.14 -5.14
C GLY A 22 -10.83 -23.76 -5.43
N ARG A 23 -11.41 -23.58 -6.62
CA ARG A 23 -12.27 -22.44 -6.90
C ARG A 23 -13.44 -22.55 -5.93
N GLN A 24 -13.38 -21.76 -4.85
CA GLN A 24 -14.52 -21.54 -3.98
C GLN A 24 -15.60 -20.87 -4.83
N LEU A 25 -16.56 -21.66 -5.32
CA LEU A 25 -17.76 -21.15 -5.96
C LEU A 25 -18.65 -20.57 -4.86
N SER A 26 -18.50 -19.27 -4.58
CA SER A 26 -19.47 -18.56 -3.74
C SER A 26 -20.69 -18.22 -4.59
N THR A 27 -21.84 -18.83 -4.27
CA THR A 27 -23.13 -18.50 -4.89
C THR A 27 -23.77 -17.25 -4.30
N ALA A 28 -23.25 -16.77 -3.15
CA ALA A 28 -23.75 -15.56 -2.51
C ALA A 28 -23.20 -14.29 -3.18
N THR A 29 -24.07 -13.31 -3.37
CA THR A 29 -23.70 -11.96 -3.81
C THR A 29 -22.80 -11.28 -2.78
N THR A 30 -21.72 -10.64 -3.23
CA THR A 30 -20.82 -9.89 -2.33
C THR A 30 -21.55 -8.67 -1.76
N LEU A 31 -21.83 -8.68 -0.46
CA LEU A 31 -22.67 -7.66 0.19
C LEU A 31 -21.97 -6.31 0.39
N ARG A 32 -20.68 -6.13 0.04
CA ARG A 32 -19.90 -4.87 0.17
C ARG A 32 -20.16 -4.13 1.50
N VAL A 33 -20.29 -4.89 2.58
CA VAL A 33 -20.53 -4.37 3.93
C VAL A 33 -19.31 -3.57 4.37
N LYS A 34 -19.53 -2.47 5.09
CA LYS A 34 -18.44 -1.57 5.50
C LYS A 34 -17.91 -1.83 6.90
N GLU A 35 -18.76 -2.28 7.82
CA GLU A 35 -18.37 -2.52 9.21
C GLU A 35 -18.91 -3.89 9.66
N ILE A 36 -18.06 -4.68 10.31
CA ILE A 36 -18.44 -5.92 10.98
C ILE A 36 -18.42 -5.63 12.48
N ARG A 37 -19.54 -5.88 13.16
CA ARG A 37 -19.68 -5.71 14.61
C ARG A 37 -19.77 -7.07 15.28
N GLU A 38 -19.01 -7.24 16.34
CA GLU A 38 -19.03 -8.44 17.16
C GLU A 38 -19.60 -8.07 18.53
N SER A 39 -20.61 -8.81 18.98
CA SER A 39 -21.18 -8.70 20.32
C SER A 39 -21.23 -10.07 20.98
N GLN A 40 -20.97 -10.13 22.29
CA GLN A 40 -21.00 -11.37 23.06
C GLN A 40 -22.16 -11.32 24.04
N GLU A 41 -23.15 -12.15 23.82
CA GLU A 41 -24.29 -12.33 24.73
C GLU A 41 -24.11 -13.67 25.45
N GLY A 42 -23.49 -13.61 26.64
CA GLY A 42 -23.16 -14.80 27.44
C GLY A 42 -22.16 -15.71 26.73
N ASN A 43 -22.65 -16.86 26.24
CA ASN A 43 -21.84 -17.87 25.51
C ASN A 43 -22.02 -17.82 23.99
N THR A 44 -22.78 -16.84 23.46
CA THR A 44 -23.02 -16.72 22.02
C THR A 44 -22.36 -15.45 21.48
N THR A 45 -21.51 -15.61 20.45
CA THR A 45 -20.91 -14.49 19.72
C THR A 45 -21.77 -14.18 18.49
N VAL A 46 -22.39 -13.00 18.47
CA VAL A 46 -23.19 -12.50 17.35
C VAL A 46 -22.32 -11.58 16.49
N VAL A 47 -22.18 -11.92 15.21
CA VAL A 47 -21.39 -11.16 14.23
C VAL A 47 -22.35 -10.56 13.21
N GLU A 48 -22.45 -9.23 13.19
CA GLU A 48 -23.38 -8.49 12.34
C GLU A 48 -22.64 -7.65 11.29
N GLY A 49 -23.16 -7.67 10.06
CA GLY A 49 -22.68 -6.81 8.98
C GLY A 49 -23.52 -5.55 8.87
N VAL A 50 -22.95 -4.38 9.21
CA VAL A 50 -23.66 -3.10 9.20
C VAL A 50 -23.25 -2.26 7.98
N PHE A 51 -24.25 -1.75 7.27
CA PHE A 51 -24.04 -0.78 6.19
C PHE A 51 -23.84 0.62 6.75
N VAL A 52 -22.59 1.06 6.82
CA VAL A 52 -22.24 2.41 7.28
C VAL A 52 -22.14 3.38 6.12
N GLU A 53 -22.68 4.59 6.27
CA GLU A 53 -22.50 5.63 5.26
C GLU A 53 -21.06 6.18 5.25
N SER A 54 -20.59 6.67 4.10
CA SER A 54 -19.23 7.28 4.06
C SER A 54 -19.26 8.62 4.80
N PRO A 55 -18.26 8.92 5.67
CA PRO A 55 -18.16 10.24 6.29
C PRO A 55 -17.91 11.36 5.27
N ARG A 56 -17.51 11.00 4.04
CA ARG A 56 -17.27 11.94 2.93
C ARG A 56 -18.49 12.13 2.03
N LYS A 57 -19.63 11.50 2.34
CA LYS A 57 -20.89 11.67 1.59
C LYS A 57 -21.25 13.16 1.55
N GLY A 58 -21.56 13.68 0.37
CA GLY A 58 -21.83 15.11 0.15
C GLY A 58 -20.61 16.03 0.08
N ARG A 59 -19.39 15.56 0.39
CA ARG A 59 -18.12 16.30 0.25
C ARG A 59 -17.27 15.82 -0.94
N VAL A 60 -17.88 15.04 -1.83
CA VAL A 60 -17.20 14.48 -3.00
C VAL A 60 -17.12 15.57 -4.07
N VAL A 61 -15.95 15.75 -4.65
CA VAL A 61 -15.75 16.72 -5.74
C VAL A 61 -16.53 16.26 -6.96
N GLU A 62 -17.40 17.13 -7.47
CA GLU A 62 -18.08 16.92 -8.73
C GLU A 62 -17.10 17.16 -9.90
N PRO A 63 -16.83 16.15 -10.73
CA PRO A 63 -15.90 16.32 -11.83
C PRO A 63 -16.52 17.20 -12.92
N LYS A 64 -15.77 18.19 -13.40
CA LYS A 64 -16.17 19.06 -14.52
C LYS A 64 -16.38 18.31 -15.84
N HIS A 65 -15.77 17.14 -15.98
CA HIS A 65 -15.81 16.33 -17.20
C HIS A 65 -16.26 14.90 -16.88
N SER A 66 -17.15 14.36 -17.72
CA SER A 66 -17.67 13.00 -17.64
C SER A 66 -16.70 11.94 -18.18
N SER A 67 -15.41 12.25 -18.30
CA SER A 67 -14.43 11.32 -18.90
C SER A 67 -14.31 10.04 -18.09
N SER A 68 -14.17 8.89 -18.77
CA SER A 68 -13.96 7.57 -18.15
C SER A 68 -12.58 7.41 -17.49
N ALA A 69 -11.82 8.50 -17.35
CA ALA A 69 -10.51 8.50 -16.73
C ALA A 69 -10.58 8.22 -15.21
N CYS A 70 -9.43 7.82 -14.66
CA CYS A 70 -9.27 7.58 -13.23
C CYS A 70 -9.61 8.83 -12.40
N PRO A 71 -10.01 8.72 -11.11
CA PRO A 71 -10.38 9.88 -10.29
C PRO A 71 -9.33 11.01 -10.29
N LEU A 72 -8.05 10.69 -10.11
CA LEU A 72 -6.95 11.68 -10.15
C LEU A 72 -6.74 12.29 -11.54
N CYS A 73 -6.86 11.45 -12.58
CA CYS A 73 -6.71 11.83 -13.97
C CYS A 73 -7.81 12.81 -14.40
N ARG A 74 -9.05 12.52 -13.99
CA ARG A 74 -10.25 13.30 -14.27
C ARG A 74 -10.19 14.68 -13.60
N LEU A 75 -9.61 14.76 -12.41
CA LEU A 75 -9.35 16.01 -11.70
C LEU A 75 -8.12 16.78 -12.22
N GLY A 76 -7.34 16.21 -13.14
CA GLY A 76 -6.14 16.86 -13.68
C GLY A 76 -4.97 16.94 -12.70
N LEU A 77 -4.97 16.14 -11.63
CA LEU A 77 -3.92 16.13 -10.61
C LEU A 77 -2.68 15.37 -11.13
N LYS A 78 -1.74 16.10 -11.73
CA LYS A 78 -0.53 15.53 -12.35
C LYS A 78 0.70 15.50 -11.42
N ASN A 79 0.81 16.44 -10.48
CA ASN A 79 2.02 16.70 -9.70
C ASN A 79 1.83 16.45 -8.19
N ILE A 80 1.31 15.27 -7.83
CA ILE A 80 1.11 14.89 -6.43
C ILE A 80 2.46 14.56 -5.79
N LYS A 81 2.69 15.08 -4.58
CA LYS A 81 3.88 14.82 -3.76
C LYS A 81 3.52 13.94 -2.55
N HIS A 82 4.54 13.38 -1.91
CA HIS A 82 4.36 12.62 -0.66
C HIS A 82 3.90 13.51 0.51
N THR A 83 4.09 14.82 0.38
CA THR A 83 3.61 15.84 1.33
C THR A 83 2.10 16.05 1.27
N ASP A 84 1.43 15.61 0.19
CA ASP A 84 0.00 15.87 -0.04
C ASP A 84 -0.86 14.82 0.70
N VAL A 85 -0.71 14.78 2.02
CA VAL A 85 -1.31 13.77 2.91
C VAL A 85 -2.83 13.73 2.80
N LEU A 86 -3.48 14.87 2.56
CA LEU A 86 -4.94 14.95 2.40
C LEU A 86 -5.45 14.22 1.16
N ILE A 87 -4.62 14.07 0.12
CA ILE A 87 -4.95 13.31 -1.08
C ILE A 87 -4.61 11.84 -0.84
N LEU A 88 -3.42 11.55 -0.29
CA LEU A 88 -2.96 10.18 -0.06
C LEU A 88 -3.86 9.42 0.94
N SER A 89 -4.31 10.08 2.00
CA SER A 89 -5.26 9.55 3.00
C SER A 89 -6.61 9.11 2.43
N GLN A 90 -6.91 9.46 1.17
CA GLN A 90 -8.12 9.01 0.50
C GLN A 90 -8.00 7.60 -0.08
N PHE A 91 -6.77 7.14 -0.37
CA PHE A 91 -6.48 5.87 -1.04
C PHE A 91 -5.87 4.82 -0.11
N MET A 92 -5.94 5.06 1.20
CA MET A 92 -5.43 4.17 2.23
C MET A 92 -6.50 3.84 3.26
N ASP A 93 -6.28 2.75 3.97
CA ASP A 93 -7.04 2.33 5.12
C ASP A 93 -6.59 3.05 6.40
N SER A 94 -7.37 2.92 7.46
CA SER A 94 -7.07 3.36 8.83
C SER A 94 -5.66 2.96 9.31
N GLN A 95 -5.18 1.80 8.88
CA GLN A 95 -3.88 1.23 9.27
C GLN A 95 -2.66 1.73 8.47
N GLY A 96 -2.84 2.63 7.50
CA GLY A 96 -1.73 3.01 6.61
C GLY A 96 -1.63 2.17 5.33
N ASN A 97 -2.43 1.12 5.17
CA ASN A 97 -2.32 0.22 4.03
C ASN A 97 -3.00 0.80 2.79
N MET A 98 -2.37 0.66 1.63
CA MET A 98 -2.96 1.11 0.37
C MET A 98 -4.17 0.25 -0.01
N LEU A 99 -5.28 0.89 -0.37
CA LEU A 99 -6.47 0.19 -0.84
C LEU A 99 -6.22 -0.47 -2.21
N PRO A 100 -6.86 -1.64 -2.50
CA PRO A 100 -6.73 -2.30 -3.79
C PRO A 100 -7.16 -1.42 -4.97
N ARG A 101 -6.60 -1.68 -6.15
CA ARG A 101 -6.90 -0.93 -7.38
C ARG A 101 -8.38 -0.93 -7.75
N ASP A 102 -9.03 -2.07 -7.58
CA ASP A 102 -10.42 -2.26 -8.00
C ASP A 102 -11.39 -1.48 -7.08
N VAL A 103 -10.95 -1.20 -5.85
CA VAL A 103 -11.68 -0.37 -4.88
C VAL A 103 -11.41 1.12 -5.14
N THR A 104 -10.15 1.49 -5.36
CA THR A 104 -9.75 2.90 -5.56
C THR A 104 -10.15 3.47 -6.92
N GLY A 105 -10.33 2.63 -7.94
CA GLY A 105 -10.65 3.06 -9.31
C GLY A 105 -9.51 3.78 -10.02
N LEU A 106 -8.28 3.69 -9.50
CA LEU A 106 -7.10 4.30 -10.12
C LEU A 106 -6.63 3.50 -11.34
N CYS A 107 -6.06 4.20 -12.34
CA CYS A 107 -5.36 3.52 -13.42
C CYS A 107 -4.06 2.89 -12.88
N ALA A 108 -3.56 1.84 -13.54
CA ALA A 108 -2.37 1.12 -13.07
C ALA A 108 -1.15 2.04 -12.86
N LYS A 109 -0.98 3.04 -13.73
CA LYS A 109 0.10 4.03 -13.60
C LYS A 109 -0.05 4.88 -12.34
N GLN A 110 -1.23 5.47 -12.12
CA GLN A 110 -1.46 6.34 -10.96
C GLN A 110 -1.42 5.54 -9.66
N HIS A 111 -1.94 4.31 -9.64
CA HIS A 111 -1.85 3.46 -8.45
C HIS A 111 -0.40 3.18 -8.07
N ARG A 112 0.49 2.87 -9.03
CA ARG A 112 1.92 2.67 -8.73
C ARG A 112 2.55 3.94 -8.15
N ILE A 113 2.24 5.11 -8.73
CA ILE A 113 2.75 6.40 -8.25
C ILE A 113 2.26 6.67 -6.82
N VAL A 114 0.97 6.57 -6.55
CA VAL A 114 0.40 6.80 -5.22
C VAL A 114 0.98 5.82 -4.21
N ASN A 115 1.24 4.57 -4.59
CA ASN A 115 1.89 3.59 -3.70
C ASN A 115 3.30 4.06 -3.28
N THR A 116 4.11 4.51 -4.24
CA THR A 116 5.44 5.07 -3.96
C THR A 116 5.37 6.32 -3.10
N LEU A 117 4.41 7.22 -3.36
CA LEU A 117 4.23 8.44 -2.57
C LEU A 117 3.77 8.15 -1.15
N LEU A 118 2.89 7.17 -0.96
CA LEU A 118 2.43 6.71 0.34
C LEU A 118 3.60 6.12 1.15
N TYR A 119 4.42 5.26 0.52
CA TYR A 119 5.62 4.74 1.14
C TYR A 119 6.58 5.86 1.59
N GLN A 120 6.80 6.86 0.74
CA GLN A 120 7.61 8.04 1.08
C GLN A 120 7.01 8.83 2.25
N ALA A 121 5.70 9.04 2.26
CA ALA A 121 4.98 9.73 3.34
C ALA A 121 5.09 8.98 4.67
N GLN A 122 5.07 7.66 4.64
CA GLN A 122 5.23 6.84 5.84
C GLN A 122 6.67 6.89 6.37
N ARG A 123 7.66 6.77 5.47
CA ARG A 123 9.08 6.83 5.83
C ARG A 123 9.55 8.21 6.31
N THR A 124 8.84 9.27 5.93
CA THR A 124 9.04 10.65 6.43
C THR A 124 8.28 10.95 7.72
N GLY A 125 7.45 10.01 8.21
CA GLY A 125 6.63 10.21 9.41
C GLY A 125 5.39 11.09 9.22
N LEU A 126 5.01 11.41 7.98
CA LEU A 126 3.80 12.19 7.67
C LEU A 126 2.51 11.36 7.81
N ILE A 127 2.62 10.05 7.56
CA ILE A 127 1.53 9.09 7.67
C ILE A 127 1.98 7.96 8.60
N TYR A 128 1.20 7.70 9.64
CA TYR A 128 1.48 6.62 10.57
C TYR A 128 1.32 5.24 9.90
N LYS A 129 2.30 4.36 10.12
CA LYS A 129 2.22 2.93 9.80
C LYS A 129 3.10 2.16 10.77
N GLU A 130 2.52 1.15 11.43
CA GLU A 130 3.19 0.40 12.50
C GLU A 130 4.52 -0.22 12.05
N GLU A 131 4.57 -0.76 10.83
CA GLU A 131 5.77 -1.36 10.25
C GLU A 131 6.94 -0.36 10.11
N HIS A 132 6.65 0.92 9.98
CA HIS A 132 7.64 1.97 9.74
C HIS A 132 7.98 2.79 10.98
N ILE A 133 7.49 2.38 12.16
CA ILE A 133 7.90 2.96 13.44
C ILE A 133 9.40 2.67 13.64
N PRO A 134 10.21 3.70 13.94
CA PRO A 134 11.61 3.53 14.32
C PRO A 134 11.78 2.54 15.47
N LYS A 135 12.57 1.48 15.26
CA LYS A 135 12.98 0.54 16.32
C LYS A 135 14.33 0.91 16.93
N GLU A 136 15.15 1.63 16.16
CA GLU A 136 16.51 2.02 16.51
C GLU A 136 16.69 3.53 16.44
N ARG A 137 17.61 4.10 17.23
CA ARG A 137 17.77 5.56 17.38
C ARG A 137 18.09 6.29 16.07
N TRP A 138 18.84 5.67 15.16
CA TRP A 138 19.09 6.28 13.84
C TRP A 138 17.85 6.31 12.95
N GLN A 139 16.87 5.44 13.18
CA GLN A 139 15.63 5.43 12.41
C GLN A 139 14.70 6.59 12.82
N GLU A 140 14.90 7.16 14.02
CA GLU A 140 14.20 8.35 14.53
C GLU A 140 14.66 9.63 13.81
N LEU A 141 15.80 9.59 13.11
CA LEU A 141 16.29 10.72 12.36
C LEU A 141 15.32 11.11 11.25
N ASN A 142 15.13 12.42 11.09
CA ASN A 142 14.27 12.96 10.04
C ASN A 142 14.77 12.52 8.66
N ASN A 143 13.95 11.73 7.97
CA ASN A 143 14.16 11.33 6.58
C ASN A 143 13.34 12.25 5.68
N TYR A 144 13.96 12.82 4.64
CA TYR A 144 13.26 13.66 3.66
C TYR A 144 13.50 13.11 2.24
N PHE A 145 12.42 12.84 1.49
CA PHE A 145 12.52 12.45 0.08
C PHE A 145 12.54 13.70 -0.81
N GLY A 146 13.73 14.24 -1.06
CA GLY A 146 13.92 15.30 -2.05
C GLY A 146 14.20 14.74 -3.45
N ARG A 147 13.73 15.42 -4.50
CA ARG A 147 14.45 15.43 -5.78
C ARG A 147 15.54 16.50 -5.67
N THR A 148 16.62 16.20 -4.97
CA THR A 148 17.78 17.10 -4.96
C THR A 148 18.37 17.13 -6.36
N LYS A 149 18.24 18.27 -7.06
CA LYS A 149 18.96 18.51 -8.33
C LYS A 149 20.46 18.74 -8.12
N LEU A 150 20.87 18.95 -6.87
CA LEU A 150 22.25 19.23 -6.49
C LEU A 150 22.62 18.30 -5.33
N LYS A 151 23.70 17.51 -5.51
CA LYS A 151 24.46 16.98 -4.38
C LYS A 151 25.15 18.17 -3.73
N ILE A 152 24.49 18.82 -2.78
CA ILE A 152 25.15 19.78 -1.90
C ILE A 152 25.36 19.02 -0.62
N ASP A 153 26.61 18.71 -0.33
CA ASP A 153 27.03 18.20 0.96
C ASP A 153 26.86 19.37 1.94
N PHE A 154 25.68 19.44 2.57
CA PHE A 154 25.48 20.31 3.72
C PHE A 154 26.47 19.82 4.76
N GLY A 155 27.54 20.58 4.99
CA GLY A 155 28.59 20.30 5.97
C GLY A 155 27.99 20.12 7.36
N LYS A 156 27.47 18.92 7.61
CA LYS A 156 27.04 18.48 8.93
C LYS A 156 28.30 18.32 9.76
N PRO A 157 28.31 18.76 11.03
CA PRO A 157 29.40 18.42 11.93
C PRO A 157 29.61 16.91 11.92
N HIS A 158 30.85 16.46 12.09
CA HIS A 158 31.17 15.04 12.21
C HIS A 158 30.59 14.54 13.54
N ILE A 159 29.30 14.20 13.53
CA ILE A 159 28.64 13.54 14.64
C ILE A 159 29.26 12.15 14.70
N ASP A 160 29.86 11.78 15.84
CA ASP A 160 30.27 10.40 16.05
C ASP A 160 28.99 9.55 16.07
N ILE A 161 28.79 8.81 14.96
CA ILE A 161 27.59 8.01 14.72
C ILE A 161 27.41 7.02 15.87
N MET A 162 28.51 6.52 16.45
CA MET A 162 28.48 5.55 17.54
C MET A 162 28.01 6.15 18.86
N GLU A 163 28.31 7.42 19.13
CA GLU A 163 27.81 8.14 20.29
C GLU A 163 26.33 8.48 20.13
N TYR A 164 25.95 8.99 18.95
CA TYR A 164 24.57 9.34 18.62
C TYR A 164 23.62 8.13 18.62
N LEU A 165 24.11 6.95 18.28
CA LEU A 165 23.31 5.72 18.26
C LEU A 165 22.98 5.13 19.65
N LYS A 166 23.69 5.53 20.71
CA LYS A 166 23.44 5.01 22.06
C LYS A 166 22.07 5.47 22.55
N LYS A 167 21.11 4.57 22.73
CA LYS A 167 19.79 4.93 23.27
C LYS A 167 19.96 5.53 24.67
N PRO A 168 19.39 6.72 24.98
CA PRO A 168 19.42 7.21 26.35
C PRO A 168 18.70 6.21 27.26
N PRO A 169 19.10 6.10 28.54
CA PRO A 169 18.39 5.25 29.49
C PRO A 169 16.91 5.66 29.51
N GLN A 170 16.03 4.66 29.50
CA GLN A 170 14.58 4.90 29.62
C GLN A 170 14.32 5.47 31.02
N ALA A 171 13.63 6.62 31.06
CA ALA A 171 13.16 7.24 32.30
C ALA A 171 11.99 6.46 32.90
#